data_AF-A0A426YQT3-F1
#
_entry.id   AF-A0A426YQT3-F1
#
_cell.length_a   1.000
_cell.length_b   1.000
_cell.length_c   1.000
_cell.angle_alpha   90.00
_cell.angle_beta   90.00
_cell.angle_gamma   90.00
#
_symmetry.space_group_name_H-M   'P 1'
#
loop_
_entity.id
_entity.type
_entity.pdbx_description
1 polymer ?
#
loop_
_entity_poly.entity_id
_entity_poly.type
_entity_poly.pdbx_seq_one_letter_code
_entity_poly.pdbx_strand_id
1 'polypeptide(L)'
;AMAVSSETAARSLVVVFLLAVLAATGDARQANNGGGVTYDGRSLIINGKRELLFSGSVHYPRSTPEVANPPRFHSASWCMTFDVLYDLLLVIR
;
A
#
# COMPACT_ATOMS: atom_id res chain seq x y z
N ALA A 1 33.92 -50.26 22.50
CA ALA A 1 33.08 -49.16 23.00
C ALA A 1 33.80 -47.85 22.72
N MET A 2 33.28 -47.00 21.83
CA MET A 2 33.92 -45.71 21.50
C MET A 2 33.65 -44.72 22.62
N ALA A 3 34.63 -44.50 23.50
CA ALA A 3 34.56 -43.47 24.53
C ALA A 3 34.68 -42.09 23.86
N VAL A 4 33.55 -41.43 23.64
CA VAL A 4 33.55 -40.04 23.16
C VAL A 4 34.13 -39.15 24.26
N SER A 5 35.19 -38.40 23.96
CA SER A 5 35.80 -37.47 24.91
C SER A 5 34.77 -36.44 25.39
N SER A 6 34.81 -36.07 26.67
CA SER A 6 33.86 -35.11 27.29
C SER A 6 33.80 -33.78 26.56
N GLU A 7 34.90 -33.36 25.93
CA GLU A 7 34.99 -32.15 25.11
C GLU A 7 34.18 -32.28 23.80
N THR A 8 34.12 -33.48 23.22
CA THR A 8 33.34 -33.76 22.00
C THR A 8 31.85 -33.82 22.31
N ALA A 9 31.49 -34.37 23.48
CA ALA A 9 30.11 -34.34 23.97
C ALA A 9 29.63 -32.90 24.24
N ALA A 10 30.45 -32.08 24.90
CA ALA A 10 30.12 -30.68 25.18
C ALA A 10 29.94 -29.86 23.90
N ARG A 11 30.85 -30.01 22.92
CA ARG A 11 30.73 -29.36 21.61
C ARG A 11 29.47 -29.80 20.86
N SER A 12 29.16 -31.09 20.90
CA SER A 12 27.94 -31.63 20.29
C SER A 12 26.67 -31.03 20.90
N LEU A 13 26.61 -30.92 22.23
CA LEU A 13 25.47 -30.32 22.93
C LEU A 13 25.27 -28.84 22.58
N VAL A 14 26.36 -28.07 22.48
CA VAL A 14 26.30 -26.66 22.07
C VAL A 14 25.79 -26.53 20.63
N VAL A 15 26.26 -27.38 19.72
CA VAL A 15 25.80 -27.37 18.32
C VAL A 15 24.33 -27.75 18.22
N VAL A 16 23.88 -28.78 18.94
CA VAL A 16 22.46 -29.18 19.00
C VAL A 16 21.60 -28.06 19.58
N PHE A 17 22.07 -27.37 20.62
CA PHE A 17 21.37 -26.23 21.22
C PHE A 17 21.27 -25.05 20.24
N LEU A 18 22.35 -24.70 19.54
CA LEU A 18 22.34 -23.65 18.52
C LEU A 18 21.40 -23.98 17.35
N LEU A 19 21.38 -25.24 16.89
CA LEU A 19 20.45 -25.69 15.85
C LEU A 19 18.99 -25.64 16.33
N ALA A 20 18.71 -25.99 17.57
CA ALA A 20 17.38 -25.88 18.16
C ALA A 20 16.92 -24.42 18.26
N VAL A 21 17.81 -23.51 18.69
CA VAL A 21 17.52 -22.07 18.73
C VAL A 21 17.24 -21.53 17.32
N LEU A 22 18.03 -21.93 16.32
CA LEU A 22 17.83 -21.51 14.93
C LEU A 22 16.52 -22.05 14.34
N ALA A 23 16.13 -23.27 14.68
CA ALA A 23 14.85 -23.85 14.25
C ALA A 23 13.66 -23.15 14.93
N ALA A 24 13.81 -22.69 16.17
CA ALA A 24 12.77 -22.02 16.93
C ALA A 24 12.52 -20.56 16.49
N THR A 25 13.48 -19.91 15.83
CA THR A 25 13.33 -18.52 15.33
C THR A 25 12.76 -18.46 13.91
N GLY A 26 12.52 -19.60 13.27
CA GLY A 26 12.12 -19.70 11.87
C GLY A 26 10.61 -19.77 11.63
N ASP A 27 9.80 -18.84 12.15
CA ASP A 27 8.42 -18.71 11.68
C ASP A 27 7.91 -17.26 11.68
N ALA A 28 8.06 -16.61 10.51
CA ALA A 28 7.27 -15.45 10.13
C ALA A 28 7.31 -15.30 8.61
N ARG A 29 6.82 -16.31 7.87
CA ARG A 29 6.39 -16.06 6.49
C ARG A 29 5.06 -15.29 6.50
N GLN A 30 5.09 -14.04 6.92
CA GLN A 30 4.01 -13.09 6.65
C GLN A 30 4.13 -12.64 5.19
N ALA A 31 3.87 -13.55 4.26
CA ALA A 31 3.70 -13.22 2.85
C ALA A 31 2.32 -12.56 2.68
N ASN A 32 2.23 -11.26 2.96
CA ASN A 32 1.24 -10.42 2.31
C ASN A 32 1.68 -8.94 2.26
N ASN A 33 2.74 -8.69 1.50
CA ASN A 33 3.11 -7.34 1.04
C ASN A 33 2.36 -6.93 -0.24
N GLY A 34 1.42 -7.76 -0.71
CA GLY A 34 0.46 -7.38 -1.73
C GLY A 34 -0.77 -6.85 -1.03
N GLY A 35 -0.83 -5.54 -0.82
CA GLY A 35 -1.94 -4.89 -0.14
C GLY A 35 -3.22 -4.98 -0.95
N GLY A 36 -3.88 -6.14 -0.89
CA GLY A 36 -5.15 -6.41 -1.53
C GLY A 36 -6.28 -5.75 -0.77
N VAL A 37 -7.11 -5.01 -1.49
CA VAL A 37 -8.40 -4.54 -0.99
C VAL A 37 -9.48 -5.44 -1.59
N THR A 38 -10.19 -6.17 -0.74
CA THR A 38 -11.32 -7.03 -1.14
C THR A 38 -12.57 -6.65 -0.36
N TYR A 39 -13.74 -7.11 -0.77
CA TYR A 39 -15.01 -6.80 -0.13
C TYR A 39 -15.86 -8.05 -0.01
N ASP A 40 -16.43 -8.30 1.17
CA ASP A 40 -17.14 -9.55 1.47
C ASP A 40 -18.65 -9.34 1.73
N GLY A 41 -19.17 -8.15 1.43
CA GLY A 41 -20.57 -7.79 1.66
C GLY A 41 -20.82 -7.09 2.99
N ARG A 42 -19.90 -7.14 3.95
CA ARG A 42 -20.02 -6.42 5.24
C ARG A 42 -18.94 -5.36 5.43
N SER A 43 -17.72 -5.64 5.01
CA SER A 43 -16.56 -4.77 5.28
C SER A 43 -15.55 -4.83 4.15
N LEU A 44 -14.75 -3.76 4.03
CA LEU A 44 -13.54 -3.81 3.21
C LEU A 44 -12.48 -4.61 3.99
N ILE A 45 -11.87 -5.55 3.30
CA ILE A 45 -10.76 -6.36 3.79
C ILE A 45 -9.50 -5.78 3.17
N ILE A 46 -8.72 -5.05 3.97
CA ILE A 46 -7.47 -4.40 3.56
C ILE A 46 -6.33 -5.18 4.19
N ASN A 47 -5.38 -5.66 3.38
CA ASN A 47 -4.24 -6.46 3.85
C ASN A 47 -4.67 -7.71 4.66
N GLY A 48 -5.81 -8.31 4.30
CA GLY A 48 -6.37 -9.48 4.99
C GLY A 48 -7.10 -9.18 6.31
N LYS A 49 -7.23 -7.91 6.71
CA LYS A 49 -7.95 -7.49 7.92
C LYS A 49 -9.24 -6.77 7.56
N ARG A 50 -10.32 -7.04 8.31
CA ARG A 50 -11.62 -6.37 8.16
C ARG A 50 -11.56 -5.00 8.80
N GLU A 51 -11.71 -3.97 7.99
CA GLU A 51 -11.63 -2.58 8.43
C GLU A 51 -12.98 -1.87 8.21
N LEU A 52 -13.36 -1.02 9.17
CA LEU A 52 -14.48 -0.09 9.04
C LEU A 52 -13.92 1.28 8.68
N LEU A 53 -14.13 1.72 7.45
CA LEU A 53 -13.63 3.01 6.98
C LEU A 53 -14.64 4.11 7.27
N PHE A 54 -14.17 5.20 7.87
CA PHE A 54 -14.90 6.46 7.94
C PHE A 54 -14.38 7.37 6.82
N SER A 55 -15.25 7.75 5.88
CA SER A 55 -14.89 8.63 4.76
C SER A 55 -15.47 10.03 4.95
N GLY A 56 -14.66 11.06 4.70
CA GLY A 56 -15.12 12.44 4.52
C GLY A 56 -15.00 12.88 3.06
N SER A 57 -15.90 13.75 2.61
CA SER A 57 -15.81 14.36 1.28
C SER A 57 -14.91 15.60 1.32
N VAL A 58 -13.92 15.66 0.44
CA VAL A 58 -13.17 16.88 0.16
C VAL A 58 -13.49 17.29 -1.27
N HIS A 59 -14.10 18.46 -1.44
CA HIS A 59 -14.38 19.01 -2.77
C HIS A 59 -13.11 19.66 -3.31
N TYR A 60 -12.56 19.12 -4.39
CA TYR A 60 -11.42 19.76 -5.06
C TYR A 60 -11.92 20.95 -5.88
N PRO A 61 -11.40 22.18 -5.66
CA PRO A 61 -11.79 23.35 -6.44
C PRO A 61 -11.48 23.12 -7.92
N ARG A 62 -12.43 23.41 -8.80
CA ARG A 62 -12.29 23.33 -10.25
C ARG A 62 -11.53 24.54 -10.84
N SER A 63 -10.46 24.96 -10.17
CA SER A 63 -9.48 25.87 -10.74
C SER A 63 -8.31 25.05 -11.23
N THR A 64 -7.84 25.31 -12.45
CA THR A 64 -6.52 24.85 -12.87
C THR A 64 -5.54 25.32 -11.79
N PRO A 65 -4.78 24.43 -11.12
CA PRO A 65 -3.74 24.90 -10.23
C PRO A 65 -2.84 25.79 -11.10
N GLU A 66 -2.78 27.08 -10.77
CA GLU A 66 -1.93 28.04 -11.46
C GLU A 66 -0.49 27.65 -11.13
N VAL A 67 0.01 26.66 -11.86
CA VAL A 67 1.42 26.28 -11.87
C VAL A 67 2.15 27.54 -12.31
N ALA A 68 3.07 28.02 -11.46
CA ALA A 68 3.75 29.30 -11.57
C ALA A 68 4.66 29.48 -12.81
N ASN A 69 4.44 28.71 -13.89
CA ASN A 69 5.01 28.92 -15.20
C ASN A 69 4.19 28.16 -16.27
N PRO A 70 3.17 28.77 -16.90
CA PRO A 70 2.50 28.16 -18.04
C PRO A 70 3.43 28.16 -19.28
N PRO A 71 3.50 27.06 -20.05
CA PRO A 71 4.23 27.05 -21.31
C PRO A 71 3.62 28.07 -22.28
N ARG A 72 4.45 28.97 -22.83
CA ARG A 72 4.06 29.98 -23.81
C ARG A 72 3.78 29.33 -25.17
N PHE A 73 2.63 28.69 -25.32
CA PHE A 73 2.11 28.34 -26.64
C PHE A 73 0.64 28.76 -26.74
N HIS A 74 0.38 29.56 -27.77
CA HIS A 74 -0.89 30.18 -28.12
C HIS A 74 -2.01 29.14 -28.23
N SER A 75 -2.78 28.92 -27.16
CA SER A 75 -3.98 28.07 -27.20
C SER A 75 -5.07 28.48 -26.21
N ALA A 76 -5.05 29.75 -25.76
CA ALA A 76 -6.18 30.38 -25.05
C ALA A 76 -7.52 30.31 -25.83
N SER A 77 -7.47 29.99 -27.13
CA SER A 77 -8.64 29.78 -27.98
C SER A 77 -9.44 28.52 -27.67
N TRP A 78 -8.85 27.49 -27.04
CA TRP A 78 -9.56 26.21 -26.79
C TRP A 78 -10.23 26.15 -25.40
N CYS A 79 -9.80 27.00 -24.45
CA CYS A 79 -10.40 27.06 -23.11
C CYS A 79 -11.76 27.78 -23.14
N MET A 80 -11.87 28.89 -23.89
CA MET A 80 -13.13 29.63 -24.02
C MET A 80 -14.24 28.80 -24.66
N THR A 81 -13.92 27.93 -25.62
CA THR A 81 -14.94 27.11 -26.33
C THR A 81 -15.60 26.05 -25.45
N PHE A 82 -14.93 25.55 -24.40
CA PHE A 82 -15.54 24.57 -23.48
C PHE A 82 -16.34 25.24 -22.37
N ASP A 83 -15.93 26.42 -21.89
CA ASP A 83 -16.69 27.18 -20.89
C ASP A 83 -18.03 27.69 -21.46
N VAL A 84 -18.05 28.20 -22.68
CA VAL A 84 -19.28 28.72 -23.32
C VAL A 84 -20.31 27.61 -23.57
N LEU A 85 -19.86 26.38 -23.85
CA LEU A 85 -20.77 25.24 -24.05
C LEU A 85 -21.40 24.77 -22.72
N TYR A 86 -20.66 24.86 -21.61
CA TYR A 86 -21.17 24.55 -20.28
C TYR A 86 -22.14 25.62 -19.77
N ASP A 87 -21.85 26.90 -20.05
CA ASP A 87 -22.76 28.02 -19.74
C ASP A 87 -24.05 27.93 -20.56
N LEU A 88 -23.97 27.55 -21.85
CA LEU A 88 -25.14 27.34 -22.69
C LEU A 88 -26.01 26.16 -22.22
N LEU A 89 -25.41 25.10 -21.66
CA LEU A 89 -26.17 23.98 -21.09
C LEU A 89 -26.84 24.34 -19.76
N LEU A 90 -26.27 25.26 -18.99
CA LEU A 90 -26.87 25.83 -17.78
C LEU A 90 -28.10 26.72 -18.09
N VAL A 91 -28.15 27.27 -19.31
CA VAL A 91 -29.22 28.14 -19.83
C VAL A 91 -30.42 27.37 -20.43
N ILE A 92 -30.38 26.02 -20.50
CA ILE A 92 -31.58 25.20 -20.79
C ILE A 92 -32.46 25.05 -19.52
N ARG A 93 -32.68 26.17 -18.81
CA ARG A 93 -33.53 26.36 -17.63
C ARG A 93 -34.30 27.67 -17.78
#